data_AF-A0A6P7HH43-F1
#
_entry.id   AF-A0A6P7HH43-F1
#
_cell.length_a   1.000
_cell.length_b   1.000
_cell.length_c   1.000
_cell.angle_alpha   90.00
_cell.angle_beta   90.00
_cell.angle_gamma   90.00
#
_symmetry.space_group_name_H-M   'P 1'
#
loop_
_entity.id
_entity.type
_entity.pdbx_description
1 polymer ?
#
loop_
_entity_poly.entity_id
_entity_poly.type
_entity_poly.pdbx_seq_one_letter_code
_entity_poly.pdbx_strand_id
1 'polypeptide(L)'
;MVGDEASALRSLLEVNYPMENGVVRNWEDMCHVWDYTFGPKKMDLNPRDTKILLTEPPMNPTKNREKMIEVMFEKYGFAGAYVAIQAVLTLYAQ
;
A
#
# COMPACT_ATOMS: atom_id res chain seq x y z
N MET A 1 14.96 5.69 0.52
CA MET A 1 14.91 5.04 -0.81
C MET A 1 13.85 3.95 -0.76
N VAL A 2 13.20 3.62 -1.88
CA VAL A 2 12.10 2.64 -1.90
C VAL A 2 12.26 1.70 -3.10
N GLY A 3 11.88 0.44 -2.96
CA GLY A 3 11.82 -0.54 -4.05
C GLY A 3 13.19 -0.88 -4.63
N ASP A 4 13.28 -0.88 -5.96
CA ASP A 4 14.46 -1.31 -6.72
C ASP A 4 15.73 -0.54 -6.32
N GLU A 5 15.60 0.77 -6.08
CA GLU A 5 16.71 1.62 -5.65
C GLU A 5 17.23 1.21 -4.27
N ALA A 6 16.34 0.97 -3.31
CA ALA A 6 16.72 0.52 -1.97
C ALA A 6 17.32 -0.89 -2.00
N SER A 7 16.83 -1.76 -2.88
CA SER A 7 17.35 -3.11 -3.05
C SER A 7 18.75 -3.11 -3.67
N ALA A 8 19.00 -2.28 -4.69
CA ALA A 8 20.29 -2.20 -5.36
C ALA A 8 21.42 -1.75 -4.43
N LEU A 9 21.11 -0.88 -3.46
CA LEU A 9 22.07 -0.37 -2.47
C LEU A 9 21.87 -0.97 -1.08
N ARG A 10 21.18 -2.12 -0.97
CA ARG A 10 20.81 -2.73 0.32
C ARG A 10 21.98 -2.97 1.26
N SER A 11 23.18 -3.27 0.74
CA SER A 11 24.37 -3.47 1.57
C SER A 11 24.89 -2.20 2.24
N LEU A 12 24.46 -1.03 1.77
CA LEU A 12 24.86 0.29 2.25
C LEU A 12 23.74 0.99 3.05
N LEU A 13 22.60 0.34 3.22
CA LEU A 13 21.39 0.93 3.80
C LEU A 13 20.87 0.05 4.94
N GLU A 14 20.33 0.71 5.96
CA GLU A 14 19.42 0.03 6.90
C GLU A 14 18.04 -0.04 6.24
N VAL A 15 17.59 -1.25 5.90
CA VAL A 15 16.36 -1.48 5.14
C VAL A 15 15.25 -1.99 6.04
N ASN A 16 14.15 -1.24 6.09
CA ASN A 16 12.95 -1.60 6.84
C ASN A 16 11.88 -2.23 5.93
N TYR A 17 11.05 -3.08 6.52
CA TYR A 17 9.89 -3.69 5.87
C TYR A 17 8.62 -3.24 6.60
N PRO A 18 7.74 -2.43 5.97
CA PRO A 18 6.53 -1.96 6.63
C PRO A 18 5.49 -3.04 6.87
N MET A 19 5.61 -4.19 6.19
CA MET A 19 4.69 -5.30 6.25
C MET A 19 5.37 -6.57 6.74
N GLU A 20 4.66 -7.33 7.58
CA GLU A 20 5.08 -8.63 8.07
C GLU A 20 3.91 -9.61 7.91
N ASN A 21 4.16 -10.76 7.28
CA ASN A 21 3.12 -11.76 6.99
C ASN A 21 1.87 -11.18 6.28
N GLY A 22 2.08 -10.21 5.38
CA GLY A 22 1.01 -9.53 4.64
C GLY A 22 0.25 -8.46 5.43
N VAL A 23 0.59 -8.23 6.71
CA VAL A 23 -0.05 -7.26 7.58
C VAL A 23 0.85 -6.04 7.76
N VAL A 24 0.30 -4.83 7.61
CA VAL A 24 1.03 -3.58 7.86
C VAL A 24 1.36 -3.46 9.35
N ARG A 25 2.65 -3.26 9.65
CA ARG A 25 3.21 -3.06 11.00
C ARG A 25 3.76 -1.66 11.21
N ASN A 26 4.38 -1.07 10.19
CA ASN A 26 4.85 0.31 10.21
C ASN A 26 4.10 1.15 9.15
N TRP A 27 3.21 2.03 9.61
CA TRP A 27 2.40 2.88 8.75
C TRP A 27 3.16 4.04 8.13
N GLU A 28 4.21 4.52 8.79
CA GLU A 28 5.07 5.59 8.27
C GLU A 28 5.88 5.09 7.06
N ASP A 29 6.54 3.95 7.22
CA ASP A 29 7.25 3.30 6.11
C ASP A 29 6.29 2.86 4.99
N MET A 30 5.08 2.38 5.35
CA MET A 30 4.07 2.02 4.34
C MET A 30 3.62 3.23 3.53
N CYS A 31 3.47 4.38 4.19
CA CYS A 31 3.20 5.66 3.56
C CYS A 31 4.30 6.05 2.57
N HIS A 32 5.58 5.85 2.90
CA HIS A 32 6.67 6.09 1.95
C HIS A 32 6.62 5.15 0.74
N VAL A 33 6.23 3.89 0.93
CA VAL A 33 6.00 2.95 -0.18
C VAL A 33 4.87 3.43 -1.09
N TRP A 34 3.76 3.90 -0.53
CA TRP A 34 2.65 4.44 -1.31
C TRP A 34 2.98 5.76 -1.99
N ASP A 35 3.69 6.68 -1.32
CA ASP A 35 4.15 7.94 -1.91
C ASP A 35 5.02 7.67 -3.16
N TYR A 36 5.92 6.69 -3.07
CA TYR A 36 6.73 6.24 -4.20
C TYR A 36 5.89 5.60 -5.33
N THR A 37 4.87 4.83 -4.96
CA THR A 37 4.02 4.10 -5.91
C THR A 37 3.10 5.04 -6.68
N PHE A 38 2.40 5.95 -6.00
CA PHE A 38 1.48 6.89 -6.64
C PHE A 38 2.20 8.05 -7.33
N GLY A 39 3.42 8.37 -6.87
CA GLY A 39 4.21 9.45 -7.41
C GLY A 39 4.77 9.22 -8.82
N PRO A 40 5.52 10.20 -9.35
CA PRO A 40 5.95 10.25 -10.76
C PRO A 40 6.86 9.10 -11.19
N LYS A 41 7.53 8.43 -10.24
CA LYS A 41 8.46 7.34 -10.54
C LYS A 41 7.77 6.04 -10.97
N LYS A 42 6.50 5.83 -10.59
CA LYS A 42 5.80 4.56 -10.84
C LYS A 42 4.47 4.75 -11.56
N MET A 43 3.51 5.48 -10.98
CA MET A 43 2.19 5.64 -11.57
C MET A 43 1.91 7.04 -12.12
N ASP A 44 2.56 8.06 -11.57
CA ASP A 44 2.36 9.47 -11.96
C ASP A 44 0.89 9.89 -12.01
N LEU A 45 0.15 9.59 -10.93
CA LEU A 45 -1.29 9.87 -10.87
C LEU A 45 -1.65 10.91 -9.80
N ASN A 46 -2.79 11.57 -10.01
CA ASN A 46 -3.45 12.39 -8.99
C ASN A 46 -4.51 11.54 -8.27
N PRO A 47 -4.36 11.25 -6.97
CA PRO A 47 -5.35 10.49 -6.21
C PRO A 47 -6.76 11.09 -6.28
N ARG A 48 -6.89 12.43 -6.28
CA ARG A 48 -8.19 13.12 -6.25
C ARG A 48 -9.06 12.88 -7.47
N ASP A 49 -8.45 12.52 -8.59
CA ASP A 49 -9.15 12.22 -9.86
C ASP A 49 -9.30 10.72 -10.09
N THR A 50 -8.85 9.88 -9.15
CA THR A 50 -8.75 8.43 -9.32
C THR A 50 -9.41 7.67 -8.17
N LYS A 51 -9.74 6.41 -8.43
CA LYS A 51 -10.24 5.47 -7.43
C LYS A 51 -9.21 4.36 -7.23
N ILE A 52 -9.15 3.82 -6.03
CA ILE A 52 -8.19 2.76 -5.66
C ILE A 52 -8.90 1.49 -5.20
N LEU A 53 -8.43 0.35 -5.69
CA LEU A 53 -8.74 -0.96 -5.14
C LEU A 53 -7.48 -1.50 -4.48
N LEU A 54 -7.57 -1.79 -3.19
CA LEU A 54 -6.53 -2.41 -2.39
C LEU A 54 -6.92 -3.86 -2.08
N THR A 55 -5.92 -4.66 -1.72
CA THR A 55 -6.12 -6.03 -1.26
C THR A 55 -5.56 -6.23 0.13
N GLU A 56 -6.15 -7.12 0.90
CA GLU A 56 -5.67 -7.51 2.23
C GLU A 56 -5.57 -9.05 2.37
N PRO A 57 -4.70 -9.54 3.26
CA PRO A 57 -4.64 -10.97 3.55
C PRO A 57 -5.92 -11.43 4.27
N PRO A 58 -6.23 -12.75 4.21
CA PRO A 58 -7.23 -13.34 5.09
C PRO A 58 -6.92 -13.03 6.56
N MET A 59 -7.96 -12.78 7.37
CA MET A 59 -7.83 -12.50 8.81
C MET A 59 -7.04 -11.23 9.15
N ASN A 60 -6.97 -10.24 8.25
CA ASN A 60 -6.44 -8.91 8.57
C ASN A 60 -7.27 -8.25 9.70
N PRO A 61 -6.65 -7.69 10.75
CA PRO A 61 -7.40 -6.99 11.80
C PRO A 61 -8.24 -5.84 11.24
N THR A 62 -9.49 -5.69 11.70
CA THR A 62 -10.38 -4.62 11.24
C THR A 62 -9.76 -3.23 11.40
N LYS A 63 -9.01 -3.00 12.48
CA LYS A 63 -8.28 -1.74 12.71
C LYS A 63 -7.29 -1.40 11.59
N ASN A 64 -6.64 -2.41 11.00
CA ASN A 64 -5.74 -2.19 9.89
C ASN A 64 -6.51 -1.82 8.62
N ARG A 65 -7.66 -2.47 8.37
CA ARG A 65 -8.56 -2.08 7.28
C ARG A 65 -9.04 -0.65 7.44
N GLU A 66 -9.50 -0.26 8.64
CA GLU A 66 -9.91 1.10 8.95
C GLU A 66 -8.77 2.10 8.69
N LYS A 67 -7.55 1.79 9.18
CA LYS A 67 -6.40 2.65 8.97
C LYS A 67 -5.97 2.77 7.50
N MET A 68 -6.08 1.70 6.71
CA MET A 68 -5.86 1.79 5.26
C MET A 68 -6.83 2.78 4.62
N ILE A 69 -8.12 2.66 4.94
CA ILE A 69 -9.16 3.53 4.40
C ILE A 69 -8.94 4.99 4.84
N GLU A 70 -8.65 5.22 6.12
CA GLU A 70 -8.30 6.54 6.67
C GLU A 70 -7.15 7.16 5.86
N VAL A 71 -6.05 6.42 5.67
CA VAL A 71 -4.89 6.92 4.91
C VAL A 71 -5.25 7.23 3.45
N MET A 72 -6.03 6.38 2.78
CA MET A 72 -6.42 6.61 1.38
C MET A 72 -7.28 7.87 1.20
N PHE A 73 -8.17 8.17 2.15
CA PHE A 73 -9.03 9.35 2.06
C PHE A 73 -8.39 10.60 2.66
N GLU A 74 -7.83 10.53 3.86
CA GLU A 74 -7.36 11.70 4.59
C GLU A 74 -5.97 12.15 4.14
N LYS A 75 -5.03 11.22 3.93
CA LYS A 75 -3.69 11.57 3.44
C LYS A 75 -3.69 11.76 1.93
N TYR A 76 -4.20 10.78 1.18
CA TYR A 76 -4.08 10.79 -0.27
C TYR A 76 -5.25 11.49 -0.98
N GLY A 77 -6.45 11.45 -0.43
CA GLY A 77 -7.62 12.10 -1.03
C GLY A 77 -8.15 11.37 -2.25
N PHE A 78 -8.07 10.03 -2.30
CA PHE A 78 -8.66 9.26 -3.40
C PHE A 78 -10.17 9.52 -3.54
N ALA A 79 -10.67 9.60 -4.78
CA ALA A 79 -12.11 9.81 -5.06
C ALA A 79 -12.99 8.62 -4.64
N GLY A 80 -12.38 7.46 -4.41
CA GLY A 80 -13.03 6.27 -3.88
C GLY A 80 -12.02 5.18 -3.57
N ALA A 81 -12.29 4.40 -2.52
CA ALA A 81 -11.43 3.30 -2.09
C ALA A 81 -12.26 2.03 -1.84
N TYR A 82 -11.72 0.89 -2.23
CA TYR A 82 -12.29 -0.43 -1.92
C TYR A 82 -11.19 -1.39 -1.46
N VAL A 83 -11.46 -2.21 -0.43
CA VAL A 83 -10.50 -3.19 0.11
C VAL A 83 -11.09 -4.59 0.01
N ALA A 84 -10.51 -5.42 -0.87
CA ALA A 84 -10.93 -6.79 -1.11
C ALA A 84 -9.99 -7.82 -0.47
N ILE A 85 -10.52 -8.99 -0.13
CA ILE A 85 -9.70 -10.11 0.35
C ILE A 85 -9.00 -10.75 -0.85
N GLN A 86 -7.67 -10.94 -0.75
CA GLN A 86 -6.85 -11.48 -1.84
C GLN A 86 -7.38 -12.82 -2.37
N ALA A 87 -7.64 -13.80 -1.49
CA ALA A 87 -8.11 -15.11 -1.88
C ALA A 87 -9.45 -15.09 -2.65
N VAL A 88 -10.32 -14.13 -2.33
CA VAL A 88 -11.62 -13.95 -3.01
C VAL A 88 -11.41 -13.42 -4.44
N LEU A 89 -10.55 -12.42 -4.61
CA LEU A 89 -10.22 -11.92 -5.96
C LEU A 89 -9.53 -12.98 -6.81
N THR A 90 -8.61 -13.76 -6.22
CA THR A 90 -7.94 -14.86 -6.92
C THR A 90 -8.96 -15.88 -7.41
N LEU A 91 -9.96 -16.24 -6.60
CA LEU A 91 -11.01 -17.17 -7.01
C LEU A 91 -11.90 -16.61 -8.12
N TYR A 92 -12.24 -15.31 -8.07
CA TYR A 92 -13.02 -14.66 -9.13
C TYR A 92 -12.29 -14.55 -10.48
N ALA A 93 -10.96 -14.57 -10.47
CA ALA A 93 -10.13 -14.46 -11.67
C ALA A 93 -9.79 -15.81 -12.32
N GLN A 94 -10.35 -16.92 -11.83
CA GLN A 94 -10.18 -18.26 -12.40
C GLN A 94 -11.02 -18.49 -13.65
#